data_AF-A0A1T5BUP9-F1
#
_entry.id   AF-A0A1T5BUP9-F1
#
_cell.length_a   1.000
_cell.length_b   1.000
_cell.length_c   1.000
_cell.angle_alpha   90.00
_cell.angle_beta   90.00
_cell.angle_gamma   90.00
#
_symmetry.space_group_name_H-M   'P 1'
#
loop_
_entity.id
_entity.type
_entity.pdbx_description
1 polymer ?
#
loop_
_entity_poly.entity_id
_entity_poly.type
_entity_poly.pdbx_seq_one_letter_code
_entity_poly.pdbx_strand_id
1 'polypeptide(L)'
;MESENVVAAEFISTYGSDVRTLSVYIPYFVGKTGKDVAHAYDGKQGESKLKFPVFDSTLLDFVKKASVSKLMDRNYPYAYSRNRIRTHDDERRFIARATVRDINALRGFLSRYVLEGMHNGTRWSEGVQEEIFLRVLSKLREIMDFYQMQQ
;
A
#
# COMPACT_ATOMS: atom_id res chain seq x y z
N MET A 1 7.62 -21.02 -16.63
CA MET A 1 6.63 -20.27 -17.43
C MET A 1 5.21 -20.75 -17.16
N GLU A 2 4.83 -22.01 -17.39
CA GLU A 2 3.47 -22.50 -17.06
C GLU A 2 3.08 -22.31 -15.58
N SER A 3 3.97 -22.59 -14.63
CA SER A 3 3.69 -22.41 -13.20
C SER A 3 3.47 -20.94 -12.80
N GLU A 4 4.12 -19.99 -13.47
CA GLU A 4 3.94 -18.56 -13.17
C GLU A 4 2.63 -18.03 -13.76
N ASN A 5 2.23 -18.53 -14.94
CA ASN A 5 0.94 -18.17 -15.54
C ASN A 5 -0.23 -18.67 -14.69
N VAL A 6 -0.12 -19.85 -14.08
CA VAL A 6 -1.13 -20.36 -13.13
C VAL A 6 -1.23 -19.46 -11.90
N VAL A 7 -0.09 -19.10 -11.29
CA VAL A 7 -0.07 -18.18 -10.13
C VAL A 7 -0.61 -16.80 -10.51
N ALA A 8 -0.31 -16.31 -11.70
CA ALA A 8 -0.84 -15.05 -12.22
C ALA A 8 -2.36 -15.10 -12.42
N ALA A 9 -2.89 -16.19 -13.00
CA ALA A 9 -4.33 -16.37 -13.18
C ALA A 9 -5.07 -16.41 -11.84
N GLU A 10 -4.52 -17.11 -10.84
CA GLU A 10 -5.06 -17.13 -9.48
C GLU A 10 -5.04 -15.73 -8.85
N PHE A 11 -3.93 -15.00 -8.98
CA PHE A 11 -3.81 -13.62 -8.51
C PHE A 11 -4.86 -12.70 -9.15
N ILE A 12 -4.99 -12.72 -10.47
CA ILE A 12 -5.93 -11.87 -11.22
C ILE A 12 -7.36 -12.22 -10.85
N SER A 13 -7.69 -13.51 -10.78
CA SER A 13 -9.03 -13.99 -10.40
C SER A 13 -9.39 -13.59 -8.97
N THR A 14 -8.45 -13.71 -8.04
CA THR A 14 -8.72 -13.48 -6.62
C THR A 14 -8.72 -12.00 -6.24
N TYR A 15 -7.75 -11.23 -6.76
CA TYR A 15 -7.45 -9.87 -6.29
C TYR A 15 -7.59 -8.79 -7.38
N GLY A 16 -7.74 -9.16 -8.66
CA GLY A 16 -7.68 -8.19 -9.76
C GLY A 16 -8.74 -7.07 -9.66
N SER A 17 -9.94 -7.38 -9.16
CA SER A 17 -10.97 -6.34 -8.93
C SER A 17 -10.55 -5.30 -7.89
N ASP A 18 -9.93 -5.76 -6.79
CA ASP A 18 -9.46 -4.87 -5.73
C ASP A 18 -8.24 -4.06 -6.19
N VAL A 19 -7.32 -4.69 -6.94
CA VAL A 19 -6.17 -4.00 -7.54
C VAL A 19 -6.65 -2.88 -8.46
N ARG A 20 -7.64 -3.12 -9.32
CA ARG A 20 -8.23 -2.07 -10.18
C ARG A 20 -8.87 -0.96 -9.38
N THR A 21 -9.66 -1.32 -8.35
CA THR A 21 -10.35 -0.35 -7.49
C THR A 21 -9.37 0.57 -6.76
N LEU A 22 -8.28 0.02 -6.21
CA LEU A 22 -7.28 0.80 -5.50
C LEU A 22 -6.29 1.51 -6.45
N SER A 23 -6.12 1.02 -7.67
CA SER A 23 -5.24 1.67 -8.67
C SER A 23 -5.71 3.06 -9.08
N VAL A 24 -6.98 3.40 -8.87
CA VAL A 24 -7.54 4.74 -9.14
C VAL A 24 -6.88 5.81 -8.26
N TYR A 25 -6.28 5.44 -7.13
CA TYR A 25 -5.58 6.35 -6.23
C TYR A 25 -4.10 6.57 -6.58
N ILE A 26 -3.54 5.83 -7.55
CA ILE A 26 -2.14 6.00 -7.96
C ILE A 26 -1.82 7.46 -8.32
N PRO A 27 -2.62 8.19 -9.14
CA PRO A 27 -2.34 9.59 -9.47
C PRO A 27 -2.32 10.50 -8.24
N TYR A 28 -3.17 10.24 -7.25
CA TYR A 28 -3.18 10.98 -5.99
C TYR A 28 -1.84 10.82 -5.25
N PHE A 29 -1.33 9.59 -5.14
CA PHE A 29 -0.06 9.34 -4.44
C PHE A 29 1.15 9.89 -5.20
N VAL A 30 1.14 9.85 -6.55
CA VAL A 30 2.19 10.51 -7.36
C VAL A 30 2.26 12.01 -7.04
N GLY A 31 1.11 12.67 -6.89
CA GLY A 31 1.05 14.10 -6.54
C GLY A 31 1.50 14.43 -5.11
N LYS A 32 1.61 13.43 -4.24
CA LYS A 32 2.03 13.56 -2.84
C LYS A 32 3.48 13.16 -2.59
N THR A 33 4.18 12.58 -3.57
CA THR A 33 5.63 12.31 -3.49
C THR A 33 6.38 13.57 -3.06
N GLY A 34 7.06 13.50 -1.91
CA GLY A 34 7.86 14.60 -1.38
C GLY A 34 7.08 15.74 -0.69
N LYS A 35 5.77 15.61 -0.46
CA LYS A 35 4.96 16.59 0.29
C LYS A 35 4.38 15.97 1.55
N ASP A 36 4.52 16.69 2.66
CA ASP A 36 3.98 16.30 3.96
C ASP A 36 2.45 16.22 3.88
N VAL A 37 1.89 15.00 4.00
CA VAL A 37 0.43 14.76 3.82
C VAL A 37 -0.36 15.07 5.09
N ALA A 38 0.35 15.31 6.20
CA ALA A 38 -0.24 15.78 7.45
C ALA A 38 -0.09 17.31 7.55
N HIS A 39 -1.20 18.03 7.46
CA HIS A 39 -1.23 19.40 7.96
C HIS A 39 -1.33 19.36 9.48
N ALA A 40 -0.30 19.85 10.18
CA ALA A 40 -0.44 20.17 11.60
C ALA A 40 -1.41 21.35 11.72
N TYR A 41 -2.59 21.11 12.28
CA TYR A 41 -3.56 22.17 12.54
C TYR A 41 -3.02 23.05 13.67
N ASP A 42 -2.52 24.24 13.35
CA ASP A 42 -2.15 25.25 14.35
C ASP A 42 -3.40 26.08 14.68
N GLY A 43 -4.23 25.52 15.56
CA GLY A 43 -5.29 26.27 16.21
C GLY A 43 -4.64 27.31 17.10
N LYS A 44 -4.66 28.58 16.68
CA LYS A 44 -4.27 29.69 17.56
C LYS A 44 -5.04 29.58 18.89
N GLN A 45 -4.27 29.60 19.98
CA GLN A 45 -4.62 29.49 21.40
C GLN A 45 -4.73 28.07 21.99
N GLY A 46 -3.67 27.68 22.71
CA GLY A 46 -3.70 26.60 23.69
C GLY A 46 -2.69 25.48 23.39
N GLU A 47 -1.49 25.62 23.94
CA GLU A 47 -0.40 24.63 23.87
C GLU A 47 -0.90 23.19 24.12
N SER A 48 -1.03 22.42 23.04
CA SER A 48 -1.33 20.99 23.11
C SER A 48 -0.25 20.26 22.31
N LYS A 49 0.70 19.61 23.00
CA LYS A 49 1.82 18.85 22.43
C LYS A 49 1.41 17.56 21.66
N LEU A 50 0.14 17.42 21.29
CA LEU A 50 -0.40 16.28 20.55
C LEU A 50 -0.91 16.79 19.19
N LYS A 51 -0.02 16.78 18.19
CA LYS A 51 -0.39 17.08 16.79
C LYS A 51 -1.12 15.87 16.23
N PHE A 52 -2.45 15.89 16.23
CA PHE A 52 -3.24 14.89 15.51
C PHE A 52 -3.14 15.16 14.00
N PRO A 53 -2.70 14.18 13.18
CA PRO A 53 -2.64 14.37 11.74
C PRO A 53 -4.06 14.50 11.17
N VAL A 54 -4.33 15.61 10.47
CA VAL A 54 -5.57 15.79 9.71
C VAL A 54 -5.34 15.22 8.31
N PHE A 55 -6.03 14.13 7.99
CA PHE A 55 -5.95 13.47 6.69
C PHE A 55 -6.96 14.05 5.71
N ASP A 56 -6.58 14.17 4.44
CA ASP A 56 -7.53 14.55 3.40
C ASP A 56 -8.52 13.41 3.08
N SER A 57 -9.68 13.79 2.53
CA SER A 57 -10.78 12.87 2.25
C SER A 57 -10.41 11.76 1.27
N THR A 58 -9.43 11.99 0.38
CA THR A 58 -9.00 11.00 -0.61
C THR A 58 -8.21 9.88 0.05
N LEU A 59 -7.31 10.21 0.98
CA LEU A 59 -6.58 9.21 1.77
C LEU A 59 -7.53 8.37 2.64
N LEU A 60 -8.51 9.00 3.29
CA LEU A 60 -9.48 8.29 4.11
C LEU A 60 -10.36 7.34 3.27
N ASP A 61 -10.80 7.77 2.09
CA ASP A 61 -11.56 6.91 1.16
C ASP A 61 -10.70 5.75 0.65
N PHE A 62 -9.42 5.99 0.33
CA PHE A 62 -8.48 4.93 -0.01
C PHE A 62 -8.35 3.90 1.10
N VAL A 63 -8.05 4.32 2.34
CA VAL A 63 -7.87 3.42 3.49
C VAL A 63 -9.14 2.64 3.76
N LYS A 64 -10.31 3.29 3.67
CA LYS A 64 -11.60 2.62 3.86
C LYS A 64 -11.80 1.51 2.83
N LYS A 65 -11.54 1.78 1.55
CA LYS A 65 -11.67 0.76 0.48
C LYS A 65 -10.60 -0.32 0.60
N ALA A 66 -9.37 0.05 0.95
CA ALA A 66 -8.28 -0.90 1.14
C ALA A 66 -8.57 -1.86 2.29
N SER A 67 -9.06 -1.35 3.44
CA SER A 67 -9.28 -2.14 4.65
C SER A 67 -10.33 -3.25 4.50
N VAL A 68 -11.28 -3.11 3.57
CA VAL A 68 -12.31 -4.12 3.27
C VAL A 68 -11.96 -5.01 2.06
N SER A 69 -10.84 -4.75 1.39
CA SER A 69 -10.40 -5.51 0.22
C SER A 69 -9.75 -6.84 0.60
N LYS A 70 -9.73 -7.80 -0.34
CA LYS A 70 -9.02 -9.08 -0.18
C LYS A 70 -7.50 -8.91 -0.17
N LEU A 71 -7.00 -7.73 -0.56
CA LEU A 71 -5.57 -7.41 -0.50
C LEU A 71 -5.07 -7.31 0.95
N MET A 72 -5.95 -7.12 1.93
CA MET A 72 -5.57 -7.11 3.34
C MET A 72 -5.27 -8.52 3.85
N ASP A 73 -4.10 -8.69 4.46
CA ASP A 73 -3.67 -9.89 5.15
C ASP A 73 -3.27 -9.54 6.58
N ARG A 74 -3.98 -10.12 7.56
CA ARG A 74 -3.66 -9.94 8.98
C ARG A 74 -2.33 -10.59 9.37
N ASN A 75 -1.85 -11.54 8.58
CA ASN A 75 -0.54 -12.16 8.75
C ASN A 75 0.58 -11.35 8.08
N TYR A 76 0.39 -10.05 7.87
CA TYR A 76 1.43 -9.18 7.34
C TYR A 76 2.77 -9.26 8.09
N PRO A 77 2.87 -9.47 9.42
CA PRO A 77 4.17 -9.59 10.09
C PRO A 77 5.02 -10.75 9.53
N TYR A 78 4.37 -11.80 9.04
CA TYR A 78 5.07 -12.92 8.40
C TYR A 78 5.71 -12.53 7.07
N ALA A 79 5.08 -11.64 6.29
CA ALA A 79 5.67 -11.11 5.07
C ALA A 79 6.99 -10.36 5.34
N TYR A 80 7.08 -9.65 6.47
CA TYR A 80 8.30 -8.95 6.88
C TYR A 80 9.38 -9.92 7.35
N SER A 81 9.04 -10.83 8.26
CA SER A 81 10.01 -11.74 8.86
C SER A 81 10.58 -12.72 7.83
N ARG A 82 9.73 -13.29 6.96
CA ARG A 82 10.14 -14.23 5.90
C ARG A 82 11.08 -13.58 4.89
N ASN A 83 10.85 -12.32 4.53
CA ASN A 83 11.64 -11.60 3.54
C ASN A 83 12.77 -10.76 4.14
N ARG A 84 12.98 -10.84 5.47
CA ARG A 84 14.03 -10.13 6.23
C ARG A 84 13.96 -8.60 6.05
N ILE A 85 12.74 -8.06 5.95
CA ILE A 85 12.49 -6.63 5.75
C ILE A 85 12.50 -5.94 7.11
N ARG A 86 13.40 -4.95 7.29
CA ARG A 86 13.54 -4.22 8.55
C ARG A 86 13.42 -2.71 8.39
N THR A 87 13.72 -2.20 7.20
CA THR A 87 13.74 -0.77 6.90
C THR A 87 12.80 -0.44 5.74
N HIS A 88 12.41 0.83 5.60
CA HIS A 88 11.67 1.30 4.43
C HIS A 88 12.44 1.13 3.14
N ASP A 89 13.78 1.18 3.19
CA ASP A 89 14.59 0.94 2.02
C ASP A 89 14.52 -0.53 1.56
N ASP A 90 14.46 -1.47 2.51
CA ASP A 90 14.22 -2.88 2.21
C ASP A 90 12.86 -3.07 1.54
N GLU A 91 11.81 -2.41 2.04
CA GLU A 91 10.47 -2.43 1.45
C GLU A 91 10.52 -1.93 0.00
N ARG A 92 11.10 -0.75 -0.25
CA ARG A 92 11.21 -0.16 -1.59
C ARG A 92 11.97 -1.06 -2.56
N ARG A 93 13.13 -1.59 -2.13
CA ARG A 93 13.95 -2.50 -2.95
C ARG A 93 13.19 -3.80 -3.24
N PHE A 94 12.48 -4.35 -2.26
CA PHE A 94 11.68 -5.55 -2.46
C PHE A 94 10.56 -5.30 -3.46
N ILE A 95 9.79 -4.21 -3.30
CA ILE A 95 8.68 -3.87 -4.20
C ILE A 95 9.19 -3.68 -5.63
N ALA A 96 10.32 -3.01 -5.82
CA ALA A 96 10.88 -2.75 -7.15
C ALA A 96 11.16 -4.04 -7.94
N ARG A 97 11.66 -5.09 -7.26
CA ARG A 97 12.00 -6.39 -7.87
C ARG A 97 10.88 -7.45 -7.77
N ALA A 98 9.75 -7.11 -7.17
CA ALA A 98 8.71 -8.07 -6.86
C ALA A 98 8.10 -8.65 -8.15
N THR A 99 7.83 -9.95 -8.12
CA THR A 99 7.21 -10.71 -9.21
C THR A 99 5.83 -11.20 -8.78
N VAL A 100 5.15 -11.93 -9.66
CA VAL A 100 3.86 -12.57 -9.35
C VAL A 100 3.93 -13.58 -8.19
N ARG A 101 5.12 -14.09 -7.85
CA ARG A 101 5.31 -14.95 -6.67
C ARG A 101 5.32 -14.17 -5.35
N ASP A 102 5.55 -12.87 -5.42
CA ASP A 102 5.74 -11.99 -4.27
C ASP A 102 4.46 -11.23 -3.89
N ILE A 103 3.32 -11.56 -4.52
CA ILE A 103 2.02 -10.91 -4.27
C ILE A 103 1.65 -10.93 -2.79
N ASN A 104 1.89 -12.03 -2.08
CA ASN A 104 1.63 -12.11 -0.64
C ASN A 104 2.50 -11.13 0.16
N ALA A 105 3.74 -10.90 -0.26
CA ALA A 105 4.61 -9.92 0.38
C ALA A 105 4.13 -8.48 0.09
N LEU A 106 3.76 -8.17 -1.16
CA LEU A 106 3.18 -6.89 -1.53
C LEU A 106 1.90 -6.58 -0.75
N ARG A 107 1.01 -7.57 -0.61
CA ARG A 107 -0.19 -7.50 0.24
C ARG A 107 0.17 -7.24 1.69
N GLY A 108 1.18 -7.93 2.22
CA GLY A 108 1.68 -7.72 3.58
C GLY A 108 2.18 -6.29 3.80
N PHE A 109 2.91 -5.72 2.85
CA PHE A 109 3.35 -4.33 2.95
C PHE A 109 2.18 -3.37 3.00
N LEU A 110 1.23 -3.49 2.07
CA LEU A 110 0.02 -2.67 2.07
C LEU A 110 -0.78 -2.81 3.39
N SER A 111 -0.92 -4.04 3.87
CA SER A 111 -1.68 -4.38 5.07
C SER A 111 -1.10 -3.76 6.33
N ARG A 112 0.23 -3.71 6.46
CA ARG A 112 0.87 -3.06 7.61
C ARG A 112 0.42 -1.62 7.76
N TYR A 113 0.54 -0.83 6.70
CA TYR A 113 0.24 0.61 6.77
C TYR A 113 -1.26 0.87 6.87
N VAL A 114 -2.10 0.09 6.18
CA VAL A 114 -3.56 0.26 6.24
C VAL A 114 -4.11 -0.18 7.61
N LEU A 115 -3.78 -1.40 8.05
CA LEU A 115 -4.35 -2.00 9.27
C LEU A 115 -3.77 -1.40 10.55
N GLU A 116 -2.44 -1.22 10.65
CA GLU A 116 -1.87 -0.52 11.83
C GLU A 116 -2.34 0.93 11.88
N GLY A 117 -2.54 1.55 10.71
CA GLY A 117 -3.01 2.92 10.62
C GLY A 117 -4.43 3.14 11.14
N MET A 118 -5.28 2.11 11.15
CA MET A 118 -6.61 2.17 11.78
C MET A 118 -6.55 2.47 13.28
N HIS A 119 -5.45 2.07 13.95
CA HIS A 119 -5.23 2.31 15.38
C HIS A 119 -4.19 3.41 15.64
N ASN A 120 -3.33 3.68 14.65
CA ASN A 120 -2.29 4.69 14.73
C ASN A 120 -2.18 5.44 13.39
N GLY A 121 -2.93 6.53 13.23
CA GLY A 121 -2.99 7.29 11.98
C GLY A 121 -1.64 7.73 11.44
N THR A 122 -0.59 7.85 12.27
CA THR A 122 0.77 8.18 11.80
C THR A 122 1.31 7.19 10.77
N ARG A 123 0.86 5.93 10.80
CA ARG A 123 1.20 4.92 9.78
C ARG A 123 0.66 5.26 8.40
N TRP A 124 -0.51 5.90 8.30
CA TRP A 124 -1.00 6.37 7.00
C TRP A 124 -0.11 7.46 6.45
N SER A 125 0.34 8.40 7.27
CA SER A 125 1.31 9.42 6.86
C SER A 125 2.62 8.79 6.38
N GLU A 126 3.16 7.85 7.15
CA GLU A 126 4.40 7.13 6.83
C GLU A 126 4.28 6.37 5.50
N GLY A 127 3.17 5.67 5.27
CA GLY A 127 2.93 4.94 4.02
C GLY A 127 2.84 5.84 2.79
N VAL A 128 2.46 7.12 2.95
CA VAL A 128 2.52 8.11 1.87
C VAL A 128 3.91 8.73 1.74
N GLN A 129 4.52 9.16 2.84
CA GLN A 129 5.84 9.80 2.88
C GLN A 129 6.94 8.88 2.32
N GLU A 130 6.92 7.59 2.68
CA GLU A 130 7.87 6.57 2.20
C GLU A 130 7.45 5.96 0.85
N GLU A 131 6.37 6.49 0.24
CA GLU A 131 5.81 6.08 -1.05
C GLU A 131 5.38 4.60 -1.12
N ILE A 132 5.16 3.95 0.02
CA ILE A 132 4.83 2.51 0.05
C ILE A 132 3.50 2.24 -0.65
N PHE A 133 2.47 3.07 -0.41
CA PHE A 133 1.18 2.91 -1.09
C PHE A 133 1.32 3.02 -2.61
N LEU A 134 2.03 4.05 -3.09
CA LEU A 134 2.28 4.27 -4.50
C LEU A 134 2.98 3.07 -5.14
N ARG A 135 4.09 2.65 -4.53
CA ARG A 135 4.96 1.60 -5.07
C ARG A 135 4.26 0.25 -5.11
N VAL A 136 3.55 -0.12 -4.04
CA VAL A 136 2.82 -1.39 -3.99
C VAL A 136 1.69 -1.41 -5.02
N LEU A 137 0.87 -0.36 -5.08
CA LEU A 137 -0.24 -0.31 -6.04
C LEU A 137 0.25 -0.33 -7.49
N SER A 138 1.30 0.44 -7.78
CA SER A 138 1.90 0.47 -9.12
C SER A 138 2.45 -0.89 -9.51
N LYS A 139 3.13 -1.58 -8.60
CA LYS A 139 3.69 -2.91 -8.87
C LYS A 139 2.62 -3.99 -9.04
N LEU A 140 1.57 -3.98 -8.21
CA LEU A 140 0.44 -4.91 -8.35
C LEU A 140 -0.27 -4.72 -9.69
N ARG A 141 -0.47 -3.46 -10.10
CA ARG A 141 -1.05 -3.12 -11.40
C ARG A 141 -0.15 -3.55 -12.55
N GLU A 142 1.15 -3.25 -12.48
CA GLU A 142 2.14 -3.66 -13.49
C GLU A 142 2.14 -5.17 -13.71
N ILE A 143 2.16 -5.96 -12.63
CA ILE A 143 2.09 -7.43 -12.71
C ILE A 143 0.78 -7.86 -13.35
N MET A 144 -0.36 -7.30 -12.91
CA MET A 144 -1.67 -7.64 -13.47
C MET A 144 -1.74 -7.33 -14.97
N ASP A 145 -1.37 -6.12 -15.37
CA ASP A 145 -1.42 -5.64 -16.76
C ASP A 145 -0.50 -6.48 -17.65
N PHE A 146 0.71 -6.83 -17.17
CA PHE A 146 1.65 -7.69 -17.89
C PHE A 146 1.06 -9.05 -18.25
N TYR A 147 0.42 -9.73 -17.30
CA TYR A 147 -0.16 -11.06 -17.54
C TYR A 147 -1.52 -11.01 -18.27
N GLN A 148 -2.25 -9.90 -18.19
CA GLN A 148 -3.48 -9.71 -18.98
C GLN A 148 -3.18 -9.44 -20.46
N MET A 149 -2.06 -8.78 -20.80
CA MET A 149 -1.66 -8.54 -22.19
C MET A 149 -1.09 -9.79 -22.90
N GLN A 150 -0.74 -10.83 -22.15
CA GLN A 150 -0.19 -12.09 -22.66
C GLN A 150 -1.26 -13.17 -22.91
N GLN A 151 -2.53 -12.86 -22.64
CA GLN A 151 -3.71 -13.71 -22.94
C GLN A 151 -4.44 -13.19 -24.18
#